data_AF-A0A8I7B9K2-F1
#
_entry.id   AF-A0A8I7B9K2-F1
#
_cell.length_a   1.000
_cell.length_b   1.000
_cell.length_c   1.000
_cell.angle_alpha   90.00
_cell.angle_beta   90.00
_cell.angle_gamma   90.00
#
_symmetry.space_group_name_H-M   'P 1'
#
loop_
_entity.id
_entity.type
_entity.pdbx_description
1 polymer ?
#
loop_
_entity_poly.entity_id
_entity_poly.type
_entity_poly.pdbx_seq_one_letter_code
_entity_poly.pdbx_strand_id
1 'polypeptide(L)'
;MKLVWCPETASQAFIAGVSALSDSEHGPAGSAGVAELVSAMVGGWNAQLVVEAPEVSAPDSATMSLALAAAAGRTGGRYAHVLPDKDADGAMAELEGVDFLVVDARRRDAAAVLAAARPGPRGMVVVRHGDGRRPGTKALEASMAAGTRVVRSVYLPVDKGVEVLHVGVGKGPSLQFRRHRSASSRWIRHVDHKTGEEHLFRRP
;
A
#
# COMPACT_ATOMS: atom_id res chain seq x y z
N MET A 1 -8.62 17.92 0.04
CA MET A 1 -7.43 18.18 0.88
C MET A 1 -6.29 17.27 0.42
N LYS A 2 -5.04 17.75 0.40
CA LYS A 2 -3.88 16.87 0.19
C LYS A 2 -3.70 16.01 1.45
N LEU A 3 -3.54 14.71 1.29
CA LEU A 3 -2.95 13.87 2.33
C LEU A 3 -1.53 14.39 2.58
N VAL A 4 -1.30 15.02 3.74
CA VAL A 4 0.01 15.56 4.15
C VAL A 4 0.72 14.51 4.98
N TRP A 5 1.95 14.17 4.58
CA TRP A 5 2.78 13.22 5.31
C TRP A 5 3.35 13.86 6.58
N CYS A 6 3.22 13.19 7.72
CA CYS A 6 3.79 13.59 9.00
C CYS A 6 4.92 12.61 9.43
N PRO A 7 6.20 13.03 9.39
CA PRO A 7 7.30 12.15 9.75
C PRO A 7 7.27 11.70 11.23
N GLU A 8 6.79 12.56 12.13
CA GLU A 8 6.67 12.25 13.56
C GLU A 8 5.63 11.16 13.82
N THR A 9 4.44 11.27 13.21
CA THR A 9 3.40 10.23 13.36
C THR A 9 3.81 8.94 12.65
N ALA A 10 4.55 9.05 11.53
CA ALA A 10 5.11 7.89 10.84
C ALA A 10 6.10 7.12 11.72
N SER A 11 7.05 7.80 12.37
CA SER A 11 8.04 7.17 13.25
C SER A 11 7.37 6.52 14.46
N GLN A 12 6.41 7.19 15.09
CA GLN A 12 5.67 6.64 16.23
C GLN A 12 4.85 5.39 15.87
N ALA A 13 4.20 5.39 14.70
CA ALA A 13 3.44 4.23 14.23
C ALA A 13 4.34 3.06 13.82
N PHE A 14 5.50 3.34 13.20
CA PHE A 14 6.54 2.34 12.96
C PHE A 14 6.99 1.68 14.27
N ILE A 15 7.36 2.48 15.27
CA ILE A 15 7.81 1.96 16.58
C ILE A 15 6.71 1.10 17.22
N ALA A 16 5.46 1.54 17.19
CA ALA A 16 4.36 0.76 17.74
C ALA A 16 4.14 -0.58 17.02
N GLY A 17 4.29 -0.61 15.70
CA GLY A 17 4.26 -1.85 14.92
C GLY A 17 5.38 -2.80 15.34
N VAL A 18 6.63 -2.30 15.40
CA VAL A 18 7.80 -3.08 15.83
C VAL A 18 7.64 -3.62 17.25
N SER A 19 7.18 -2.78 18.20
CA SER A 19 6.94 -3.19 19.58
C SER A 19 5.87 -4.29 19.66
N ALA A 20 4.75 -4.13 18.97
CA ALA A 20 3.68 -5.13 18.96
C ALA A 20 4.16 -6.48 18.39
N LEU A 21 4.98 -6.46 17.34
CA LEU A 21 5.57 -7.68 16.78
C LEU A 21 6.58 -8.34 17.74
N SER A 22 7.36 -7.53 18.46
CA SER A 22 8.35 -8.01 19.43
C SER A 22 7.71 -8.66 20.66
N ASP A 23 6.55 -8.14 21.09
CA ASP A 23 5.79 -8.65 22.23
C ASP A 23 4.95 -9.90 21.87
N SER A 24 4.93 -10.32 20.60
CA SER A 24 4.13 -11.46 20.14
C SER A 24 4.84 -12.81 20.37
N GLU A 25 4.15 -13.75 21.03
CA GLU A 25 4.67 -15.08 21.42
C GLU A 25 5.28 -15.89 20.25
N HIS A 26 4.81 -15.67 19.02
CA HIS A 26 5.21 -16.46 17.86
C HIS A 26 6.35 -15.83 17.04
N GLY A 27 6.82 -14.63 17.42
CA GLY A 27 7.75 -13.83 16.62
C GLY A 27 7.21 -13.51 15.21
N PRO A 28 7.81 -12.57 14.47
CA PRO A 28 7.39 -12.32 13.10
C PRO A 28 7.76 -13.53 12.21
N ALA A 29 6.74 -14.22 11.68
CA ALA A 29 6.90 -15.33 10.74
C ALA A 29 7.27 -14.81 9.33
N GLY A 30 8.46 -14.19 9.20
CA GLY A 30 8.92 -13.56 7.96
C GLY A 30 8.14 -12.28 7.57
N SER A 31 8.77 -11.42 6.77
CA SER A 31 8.20 -10.15 6.25
C SER A 31 7.79 -9.10 7.32
N ALA A 32 8.49 -9.02 8.46
CA ALA A 32 8.34 -7.89 9.39
C ALA A 32 8.55 -6.54 8.67
N GLY A 33 9.46 -6.50 7.68
CA GLY A 33 9.78 -5.29 6.93
C GLY A 33 8.58 -4.65 6.22
N VAL A 34 7.72 -5.44 5.55
CA VAL A 34 6.48 -4.88 4.96
C VAL A 34 5.54 -4.40 6.06
N ALA A 35 5.31 -5.18 7.11
CA ALA A 35 4.39 -4.79 8.18
C ALA A 35 4.83 -3.48 8.87
N GLU A 36 6.11 -3.37 9.21
CA GLU A 36 6.74 -2.17 9.76
C GLU A 36 6.62 -0.95 8.82
N LEU A 37 6.93 -1.14 7.53
CA LEU A 37 6.79 -0.12 6.50
C LEU A 37 5.34 0.39 6.42
N VAL A 38 4.37 -0.52 6.42
CA VAL A 38 2.96 -0.18 6.31
C VAL A 38 2.46 0.50 7.59
N SER A 39 2.92 0.11 8.78
CA SER A 39 2.65 0.84 10.03
C SER A 39 3.13 2.30 9.94
N ALA A 40 4.35 2.52 9.42
CA ALA A 40 4.86 3.88 9.20
C ALA A 40 3.98 4.69 8.23
N MET A 41 3.45 4.04 7.19
CA MET A 41 2.53 4.67 6.24
C MET A 41 1.19 5.06 6.87
N VAL A 42 0.59 4.17 7.65
CA VAL A 42 -0.65 4.43 8.40
C VAL A 42 -0.48 5.68 9.28
N GLY A 43 0.61 5.74 10.05
CA GLY A 43 0.95 6.89 10.88
C GLY A 43 1.24 8.15 10.07
N GLY A 44 2.07 8.03 9.03
CA GLY A 44 2.50 9.15 8.21
C GLY A 44 1.36 9.86 7.50
N TRP A 45 0.32 9.13 7.09
CA TRP A 45 -0.88 9.73 6.51
C TRP A 45 -1.97 10.09 7.52
N ASN A 46 -1.75 9.82 8.81
CA ASN A 46 -2.71 9.98 9.89
C ASN A 46 -4.06 9.31 9.53
N ALA A 47 -4.01 8.05 9.11
CA ALA A 47 -5.19 7.30 8.71
C ALA A 47 -6.15 7.13 9.90
N GLN A 48 -7.42 7.49 9.70
CA GLN A 48 -8.47 7.38 10.72
C GLN A 48 -9.30 6.12 10.55
N LEU A 49 -9.41 5.59 9.33
CA LEU A 49 -9.93 4.24 9.07
C LEU A 49 -8.93 3.43 8.25
N VAL A 50 -8.35 2.43 8.90
CA VAL A 50 -7.43 1.45 8.32
C VAL A 50 -8.18 0.14 8.13
N VAL A 51 -8.19 -0.37 6.90
CA VAL A 51 -8.82 -1.64 6.55
C VAL A 51 -7.77 -2.61 6.03
N GLU A 52 -7.74 -3.81 6.58
CA GLU A 52 -6.95 -4.93 6.06
C GLU A 52 -7.87 -5.94 5.37
N ALA A 53 -7.47 -6.39 4.18
CA ALA A 53 -8.07 -7.48 3.46
C ALA A 53 -6.99 -8.55 3.20
N PRO A 54 -6.70 -9.44 4.17
CA PRO A 54 -5.58 -10.37 4.06
C PRO A 54 -5.94 -11.62 3.25
N GLU A 55 -4.90 -12.38 2.91
CA GLU A 55 -4.99 -13.82 2.64
C GLU A 55 -4.75 -14.56 3.96
N VAL A 56 -5.80 -15.08 4.60
CA VAL A 56 -5.73 -15.62 5.98
C VAL A 56 -4.74 -16.78 6.11
N SER A 57 -4.55 -17.56 5.04
CA SER A 57 -3.61 -18.69 5.03
C SER A 57 -2.15 -18.26 4.87
N ALA A 58 -1.89 -16.98 4.61
CA ALA A 58 -0.55 -16.45 4.41
C ALA A 58 0.25 -16.40 5.73
N PRO A 59 1.54 -16.78 5.71
CA PRO A 59 2.37 -16.81 6.92
C PRO A 59 2.56 -15.42 7.55
N ASP A 60 2.54 -14.37 6.74
CA ASP A 60 2.72 -12.97 7.13
C ASP A 60 1.39 -12.28 7.52
N SER A 61 0.23 -12.95 7.42
CA SER A 61 -1.07 -12.34 7.70
C SER A 61 -1.16 -11.83 9.15
N ALA A 62 -0.83 -12.66 10.14
CA ALA A 62 -0.92 -12.27 11.55
C ALA A 62 0.05 -11.11 11.90
N THR A 63 1.22 -11.09 11.27
CA THR A 63 2.22 -10.03 11.44
C THR A 63 1.67 -8.70 10.92
N MET A 64 1.08 -8.70 9.72
CA MET A 64 0.46 -7.50 9.15
C MET A 64 -0.70 -7.01 10.01
N SER A 65 -1.62 -7.90 10.40
CA SER A 65 -2.78 -7.53 11.20
C SER A 65 -2.40 -6.88 12.54
N LEU A 66 -1.40 -7.44 13.22
CA LEU A 66 -0.93 -6.93 14.50
C LEU A 66 -0.27 -5.54 14.34
N ALA A 67 0.58 -5.38 13.32
CA ALA A 67 1.27 -4.13 13.05
C ALA A 67 0.30 -2.99 12.64
N LEU A 68 -0.74 -3.31 11.88
CA LEU A 68 -1.79 -2.36 11.48
C LEU A 68 -2.68 -1.96 12.66
N ALA A 69 -3.09 -2.91 13.49
CA ALA A 69 -3.87 -2.63 14.70
C ALA A 69 -3.10 -1.69 15.63
N ALA A 70 -1.81 -1.96 15.86
CA ALA A 70 -0.94 -1.10 16.65
C ALA A 70 -0.80 0.30 16.05
N ALA A 71 -0.57 0.40 14.73
CA ALA A 71 -0.42 1.68 14.04
C ALA A 71 -1.70 2.52 14.05
N ALA A 72 -2.87 1.91 13.82
CA ALA A 72 -4.16 2.59 13.92
C ALA A 72 -4.42 3.11 15.34
N GLY A 73 -4.06 2.34 16.37
CA GLY A 73 -4.12 2.78 17.75
C GLY A 73 -3.28 4.04 18.02
N ARG A 74 -2.09 4.16 17.38
CA ARG A 74 -1.24 5.35 17.50
C ARG A 74 -1.81 6.60 16.85
N THR A 75 -2.59 6.48 15.79
CA THR A 75 -3.25 7.62 15.13
C THR A 75 -4.58 7.99 15.79
N GLY A 76 -5.02 7.23 16.80
CA GLY A 76 -6.38 7.31 17.35
C GLY A 76 -7.45 6.85 16.36
N GLY A 77 -7.05 6.14 15.29
CA GLY A 77 -7.93 5.65 14.25
C GLY A 77 -8.59 4.31 14.59
N ARG A 78 -9.46 3.87 13.68
CA ARG A 78 -10.12 2.57 13.73
C ARG A 78 -9.42 1.60 12.79
N TYR A 79 -9.38 0.34 13.20
CA TYR A 79 -8.87 -0.77 12.44
C TYR A 79 -9.99 -1.76 12.15
N ALA A 80 -10.13 -2.18 10.89
CA ALA A 80 -11.11 -3.16 10.46
C ALA A 80 -10.47 -4.24 9.60
N HIS A 81 -11.01 -5.45 9.68
CA HIS A 81 -10.51 -6.62 9.00
C HIS A 81 -11.61 -7.21 8.12
N VAL A 82 -11.41 -7.20 6.82
CA VAL A 82 -12.34 -7.78 5.84
C VAL A 82 -11.83 -9.18 5.53
N LEU A 83 -12.49 -10.21 6.05
CA LEU A 83 -12.08 -11.60 5.82
C LEU A 83 -12.43 -12.07 4.39
N PRO A 84 -11.68 -13.02 3.82
CA PRO A 84 -12.05 -13.66 2.56
C PRO A 84 -13.28 -14.56 2.79
N ASP A 85 -14.43 -14.10 2.32
CA ASP A 85 -15.69 -14.84 2.30
C ASP A 85 -16.51 -14.42 1.06
N LYS A 86 -17.64 -15.09 0.81
CA LYS A 86 -18.55 -14.81 -0.30
C LYS A 86 -19.13 -13.39 -0.30
N ASP A 87 -19.11 -12.71 0.84
CA ASP A 87 -19.69 -11.38 1.05
C ASP A 87 -18.64 -10.34 1.48
N ALA A 88 -17.37 -10.57 1.15
CA ALA A 88 -16.28 -9.65 1.51
C ALA A 88 -16.45 -8.25 0.89
N ASP A 89 -17.01 -8.16 -0.31
CA ASP A 89 -17.34 -6.92 -0.98
C ASP A 89 -18.53 -6.22 -0.32
N GLY A 90 -19.54 -6.96 0.16
CA GLY A 90 -20.62 -6.44 1.00
C GLY A 90 -20.09 -5.81 2.29
N ALA A 91 -19.27 -6.55 3.04
CA ALA A 91 -18.62 -6.05 4.26
C ALA A 91 -17.74 -4.81 3.99
N MET A 92 -17.02 -4.78 2.86
CA MET A 92 -16.22 -3.62 2.48
C MET A 92 -17.10 -2.42 2.10
N ALA A 93 -18.27 -2.64 1.49
CA ALA A 93 -19.19 -1.58 1.08
C ALA A 93 -19.87 -0.87 2.26
N GLU A 94 -19.95 -1.52 3.43
CA GLU A 94 -20.44 -0.91 4.67
C GLU A 94 -19.43 0.06 5.30
N LEU A 95 -18.15 -0.05 4.93
CA LEU A 95 -17.08 0.80 5.45
C LEU A 95 -17.00 2.10 4.64
N GLU A 96 -17.54 3.17 5.22
CA GLU A 96 -17.45 4.51 4.64
C GLU A 96 -16.24 5.28 5.14
N GLY A 97 -15.60 6.04 4.24
CA GLY A 97 -14.51 6.94 4.61
C GLY A 97 -13.19 6.21 4.84
N VAL A 98 -12.91 5.15 4.08
CA VAL A 98 -11.64 4.42 4.19
C VAL A 98 -10.48 5.34 3.80
N ASP A 99 -9.53 5.53 4.71
CA ASP A 99 -8.34 6.35 4.48
C ASP A 99 -7.17 5.51 4.00
N PHE A 100 -7.09 4.26 4.46
CA PHE A 100 -5.97 3.36 4.21
C PHE A 100 -6.47 1.93 4.05
N LEU A 101 -6.17 1.30 2.92
CA LEU A 101 -6.57 -0.07 2.61
C LEU A 101 -5.34 -0.91 2.29
N VAL A 102 -5.14 -2.00 3.02
CA VAL A 102 -4.11 -3.01 2.76
C VAL A 102 -4.78 -4.23 2.15
N VAL A 103 -4.33 -4.65 0.96
CA VAL A 103 -4.86 -5.82 0.27
C VAL A 103 -3.75 -6.81 0.00
N ASP A 104 -3.91 -8.03 0.47
CA ASP A 104 -3.01 -9.11 0.10
C ASP A 104 -3.23 -9.50 -1.36
N ALA A 105 -2.14 -9.55 -2.10
CA ALA A 105 -2.13 -9.82 -3.52
C ALA A 105 -2.51 -11.27 -3.87
N ARG A 106 -2.32 -12.20 -2.92
CA ARG A 106 -2.66 -13.62 -3.03
C ARG A 106 -4.17 -13.87 -2.93
N ARG A 107 -4.90 -12.94 -2.32
CA ARG A 107 -6.34 -13.01 -2.11
C ARG A 107 -7.10 -13.03 -3.44
N ARG A 108 -8.01 -14.00 -3.60
CA ARG A 108 -8.75 -14.22 -4.87
C ARG A 108 -9.79 -13.14 -5.18
N ASP A 109 -10.46 -12.62 -4.16
CA ASP A 109 -11.51 -11.60 -4.23
C ASP A 109 -10.96 -10.17 -4.06
N ALA A 110 -9.63 -9.98 -4.13
CA ALA A 110 -8.98 -8.67 -3.99
C ALA A 110 -9.57 -7.59 -4.92
N ALA A 111 -9.92 -7.94 -6.16
CA ALA A 111 -10.53 -7.00 -7.10
C ALA A 111 -11.94 -6.56 -6.67
N ALA A 112 -12.73 -7.45 -6.06
CA ALA A 112 -14.07 -7.13 -5.57
C ALA A 112 -13.99 -6.21 -4.34
N VAL A 113 -13.06 -6.49 -3.42
CA VAL A 113 -12.78 -5.62 -2.27
C VAL A 113 -12.36 -4.21 -2.71
N LEU A 114 -11.47 -4.11 -3.70
CA LEU A 114 -11.05 -2.82 -4.26
C LEU A 114 -12.19 -2.06 -4.94
N ALA A 115 -13.11 -2.77 -5.60
CA ALA A 115 -14.26 -2.18 -6.27
C ALA A 115 -15.34 -1.71 -5.26
N ALA A 116 -15.44 -2.36 -4.11
CA ALA A 116 -16.37 -2.02 -3.04
C ALA A 116 -15.85 -0.90 -2.11
N ALA A 117 -14.54 -0.66 -2.07
CA ALA A 117 -13.91 0.31 -1.19
C ALA A 117 -14.46 1.73 -1.42
N ARG A 118 -14.85 2.41 -0.33
CA ARG A 118 -15.38 3.78 -0.36
C ARG A 118 -14.43 4.78 0.31
N PRO A 119 -13.56 5.47 -0.47
CA PRO A 119 -12.66 6.47 0.09
C PRO A 119 -13.41 7.64 0.71
N GLY A 120 -12.81 8.25 1.74
CA GLY A 120 -13.30 9.52 2.28
C GLY A 120 -13.07 10.71 1.32
N PRO A 121 -13.54 11.91 1.69
CA PRO A 121 -13.34 13.13 0.88
C PRO A 121 -11.86 13.53 0.72
N ARG A 122 -10.96 12.95 1.52
CA ARG A 122 -9.51 13.13 1.44
C ARG A 122 -8.85 12.20 0.42
N GLY A 123 -9.59 11.24 -0.13
CA GLY A 123 -9.04 10.10 -0.86
C GLY A 123 -8.63 8.97 0.07
N MET A 124 -7.90 8.00 -0.47
CA MET A 124 -7.42 6.80 0.22
C MET A 124 -6.02 6.46 -0.27
N VAL A 125 -5.23 5.80 0.58
CA VAL A 125 -4.03 5.08 0.15
C VAL A 125 -4.32 3.58 0.13
N VAL A 126 -4.03 2.94 -0.99
CA VAL A 126 -4.12 1.49 -1.12
C VAL A 126 -2.72 0.91 -1.15
N VAL A 127 -2.46 -0.10 -0.33
CA VAL A 127 -1.21 -0.85 -0.31
C VAL A 127 -1.50 -2.30 -0.69
N ARG A 128 -0.85 -2.79 -1.75
CA ARG A 128 -0.91 -4.18 -2.18
C ARG A 128 0.44 -4.86 -1.94
N HIS A 129 0.46 -6.04 -1.33
CA HIS A 129 1.68 -6.81 -1.03
C HIS A 129 1.46 -8.32 -1.21
N GLY A 130 2.53 -9.13 -1.31
CA GLY A 130 2.46 -10.57 -1.01
C GLY A 130 2.66 -11.57 -2.16
N ASP A 131 2.70 -11.15 -3.43
CA ASP A 131 2.78 -12.09 -4.57
C ASP A 131 3.98 -11.90 -5.53
N GLY A 132 4.84 -10.88 -5.33
CA GLY A 132 5.97 -10.60 -6.25
C GLY A 132 5.54 -10.08 -7.61
N ARG A 133 4.23 -10.05 -7.89
CA ARG A 133 3.70 -9.68 -9.20
C ARG A 133 3.31 -8.23 -9.15
N ARG A 134 3.65 -7.52 -10.22
CA ARG A 134 3.18 -6.16 -10.42
C ARG A 134 2.03 -6.20 -11.43
N PRO A 135 0.76 -6.05 -10.99
CA PRO A 135 -0.31 -5.72 -11.92
C PRO A 135 0.08 -4.46 -12.69
N GLY A 136 -0.27 -4.38 -13.98
CA GLY A 136 -0.19 -3.10 -14.66
C GLY A 136 -1.09 -2.11 -13.94
N THR A 137 -0.64 -0.86 -13.72
CA THR A 137 -1.43 0.18 -13.03
C THR A 137 -2.85 0.33 -13.60
N LYS A 138 -3.04 0.07 -14.91
CA LYS A 138 -4.35 0.04 -15.57
C LYS A 138 -5.28 -1.07 -15.08
N ALA A 139 -4.75 -2.27 -14.84
CA ALA A 139 -5.54 -3.38 -14.32
C ALA A 139 -6.02 -3.05 -12.91
N LEU A 140 -5.15 -2.46 -12.10
CA LEU A 140 -5.47 -2.06 -10.74
C LEU A 140 -6.45 -0.87 -10.70
N GLU A 141 -6.27 0.10 -11.59
CA GLU A 141 -7.23 1.20 -11.78
C GLU A 141 -8.61 0.69 -12.21
N ALA A 142 -8.67 -0.31 -13.10
CA ALA A 142 -9.92 -0.92 -13.54
C ALA A 142 -10.65 -1.68 -12.41
N SER A 143 -9.94 -2.09 -11.36
CA SER A 143 -10.54 -2.73 -10.18
C SER A 143 -11.03 -1.74 -9.12
N MET A 144 -10.81 -0.43 -9.28
CA MET A 144 -11.21 0.56 -8.27
C MET A 144 -12.68 0.95 -8.41
N ALA A 145 -13.28 1.34 -7.28
CA ALA A 145 -14.65 1.83 -7.22
C ALA A 145 -14.92 2.99 -8.21
N ALA A 146 -16.13 3.02 -8.78
CA ALA A 146 -16.55 4.11 -9.67
C ALA A 146 -16.45 5.48 -8.96
N GLY A 147 -16.02 6.51 -9.69
CA GLY A 147 -15.84 7.85 -9.13
C GLY A 147 -14.54 8.05 -8.34
N THR A 148 -13.70 7.03 -8.26
CA THR A 148 -12.32 7.14 -7.79
C THR A 148 -11.34 7.25 -8.95
N ARG A 149 -10.11 7.70 -8.67
CA ARG A 149 -9.02 7.75 -9.65
C ARG A 149 -7.68 7.51 -8.98
N VAL A 150 -6.81 6.74 -9.62
CA VAL A 150 -5.42 6.59 -9.18
C VAL A 150 -4.64 7.85 -9.58
N VAL A 151 -4.18 8.62 -8.60
CA VAL A 151 -3.45 9.89 -8.80
C VAL A 151 -1.94 9.66 -8.85
N ARG A 152 -1.45 8.67 -8.08
CA ARG A 152 -0.03 8.30 -8.01
C ARG A 152 0.06 6.82 -7.67
N SER A 153 1.00 6.11 -8.30
CA SER A 153 1.37 4.74 -7.93
C SER A 153 2.89 4.67 -7.80
N VAL A 154 3.37 3.95 -6.79
CA VAL A 154 4.78 3.65 -6.55
C VAL A 154 4.91 2.17 -6.26
N TYR A 155 5.92 1.53 -6.85
CA TYR A 155 6.32 0.17 -6.51
C TYR A 155 7.59 0.22 -5.70
N LEU A 156 7.60 -0.45 -4.54
CA LEU A 156 8.73 -0.55 -3.62
C LEU A 156 9.22 -2.00 -3.62
N PRO A 157 10.53 -2.24 -3.88
CA PRO A 157 11.11 -3.57 -3.87
C PRO A 157 11.43 -4.03 -2.44
N VAL A 158 10.41 -4.06 -1.58
CA VAL A 158 10.52 -4.54 -0.19
C VAL A 158 9.89 -5.92 -0.11
N ASP A 159 10.63 -6.90 0.40
CA ASP A 159 10.26 -8.32 0.45
C ASP A 159 9.75 -8.83 -0.92
N LYS A 160 8.51 -9.34 -0.96
CA LYS A 160 7.83 -9.81 -2.18
C LYS A 160 7.20 -8.68 -2.99
N GLY A 161 7.65 -7.44 -2.79
CA GLY A 161 7.14 -6.26 -3.48
C GLY A 161 5.90 -5.65 -2.82
N VAL A 162 5.88 -4.32 -2.80
CA VAL A 162 4.78 -3.51 -2.27
C VAL A 162 4.38 -2.47 -3.32
N GLU A 163 3.11 -2.42 -3.68
CA GLU A 163 2.56 -1.35 -4.52
C GLU A 163 1.72 -0.41 -3.69
N VAL A 164 2.02 0.88 -3.76
CA VAL A 164 1.32 1.95 -3.03
C VAL A 164 0.61 2.84 -4.02
N LEU A 165 -0.70 3.00 -3.86
CA LEU A 165 -1.56 3.79 -4.73
C LEU A 165 -2.22 4.90 -3.93
N HIS A 166 -2.13 6.11 -4.45
CA HIS A 166 -2.88 7.24 -3.95
C HIS A 166 -4.14 7.37 -4.79
N VAL A 167 -5.28 7.16 -4.16
CA VAL A 167 -6.60 7.17 -4.78
C VAL A 167 -7.31 8.47 -4.39
N GLY A 168 -7.67 9.27 -5.38
CA GLY A 168 -8.49 10.46 -5.21
C GLY A 168 -9.95 10.19 -5.53
N VAL A 169 -10.85 11.01 -4.97
CA VAL A 169 -12.30 10.98 -5.28
C VAL A 169 -12.64 12.10 -6.26
N GLY A 170 -13.61 11.85 -7.14
CA GLY A 170 -14.22 12.85 -8.02
C GLY A 170 -13.65 12.89 -9.43
N LYS A 171 -14.18 13.83 -10.22
CA LYS A 171 -13.90 13.94 -11.66
C LYS A 171 -12.46 14.38 -11.93
N GLY A 172 -11.81 13.70 -12.87
CA GLY A 172 -10.46 14.01 -13.34
C GLY A 172 -9.83 12.76 -13.94
N PRO A 173 -8.88 12.90 -14.86
CA PRO A 173 -8.18 11.74 -15.38
C PRO A 173 -7.46 11.02 -14.22
N SER A 174 -7.57 9.70 -14.20
CA SER A 174 -6.60 8.83 -13.56
C SER A 174 -5.22 9.01 -14.19
N LEU A 175 -4.18 8.36 -13.67
CA LEU A 175 -2.84 8.35 -14.25
C LEU A 175 -2.88 8.06 -15.76
N GLN A 176 -2.92 9.12 -16.56
CA GLN A 176 -2.53 9.08 -17.95
C GLN A 176 -1.02 8.94 -17.93
N PHE A 177 -0.53 7.70 -18.02
CA PHE A 177 0.72 7.53 -18.72
C PHE A 177 0.45 8.07 -20.12
N ARG A 178 0.95 9.29 -20.39
CA ARG A 178 1.59 9.54 -21.67
C ARG A 178 2.36 8.26 -21.93
N ARG A 179 1.94 7.48 -22.91
CA ARG A 179 2.89 6.63 -23.61
C ARG A 179 4.01 7.61 -23.92
N HIS A 180 5.12 7.52 -23.21
CA HIS A 180 6.36 7.83 -23.86
C HIS A 180 6.30 6.91 -25.08
N ARG A 181 5.96 7.48 -26.24
CA ARG A 181 6.33 6.87 -27.51
C ARG A 181 7.77 6.49 -27.28
N SER A 182 8.05 5.19 -27.30
CA SER A 182 9.35 4.58 -27.07
C SER A 182 10.48 5.58 -27.32
N ALA A 183 10.91 6.27 -26.26
CA ALA A 183 12.25 6.78 -26.21
C ALA A 183 12.92 5.69 -25.40
N SER A 184 13.59 4.78 -26.08
CA SER A 184 14.31 3.69 -25.42
C SER A 184 15.05 4.29 -24.23
N SER A 185 14.80 3.77 -23.03
CA SER A 185 15.48 4.23 -21.83
C SER A 185 16.94 3.84 -21.97
N ARG A 186 17.73 4.75 -22.53
CA ARG A 186 19.16 4.58 -22.74
C ARG A 186 19.85 4.87 -21.42
N TRP A 187 20.20 3.80 -20.71
CA TRP A 187 21.17 3.85 -19.63
C TRP A 187 22.50 4.34 -20.20
N ILE A 188 23.07 5.38 -19.59
CA ILE A 188 24.41 5.84 -19.93
C ILE A 188 25.31 5.30 -18.84
N ARG A 189 26.17 4.34 -19.21
CA ARG A 189 27.25 3.85 -18.34
C ARG A 189 28.50 4.67 -18.62
N HIS A 190 29.02 5.30 -17.59
CA HIS A 190 30.33 5.95 -17.59
C HIS A 190 31.23 5.20 -16.62
N VAL A 191 32.45 4.88 -17.04
CA VAL A 191 33.46 4.27 -16.16
C VAL A 191 34.59 5.28 -16.01
N ASP A 192 34.89 5.67 -14.78
CA ASP A 192 36.03 6.53 -14.49
C ASP A 192 37.32 5.71 -14.74
N HIS A 193 38.15 6.17 -15.68
CA HIS A 193 39.36 5.45 -16.08
C HIS A 193 40.50 5.51 -15.04
N LYS A 194 40.40 6.36 -14.02
CA LYS A 194 41.38 6.46 -12.92
C LYS A 194 40.95 5.66 -11.70
N THR A 195 39.67 5.65 -11.35
CA THR A 195 39.16 4.97 -10.14
C THR A 195 38.53 3.60 -10.42
N GLY A 196 38.06 3.37 -11.66
CA GLY A 196 37.31 2.17 -12.02
C GLY A 196 35.85 2.18 -11.58
N GLU A 197 35.37 3.28 -11.01
CA GLU A 197 33.98 3.42 -10.56
C GLU A 197 33.02 3.50 -11.76
N GLU A 198 31.90 2.78 -11.67
CA GLU A 198 30.84 2.83 -12.67
C GLU A 198 29.73 3.79 -12.25
N HIS A 199 29.47 4.81 -13.07
CA HIS A 199 28.35 5.72 -12.91
C HIS A 199 27.26 5.42 -13.93
N LEU A 200 26.04 5.20 -13.44
CA LEU A 200 24.86 4.92 -14.27
C LEU A 200 23.90 6.10 -14.22
N PHE A 201 23.71 6.76 -15.35
CA PHE A 201 22.79 7.88 -15.48
C PHE A 201 21.56 7.48 -16.30
N ARG A 202 20.40 7.91 -15.82
CA ARG A 202 19.13 7.76 -16.52
C ARG A 202 18.68 9.12 -17.02
N ARG A 203 18.49 9.27 -18.34
CA ARG A 203 17.80 10.43 -18.89
C ARG A 203 16.29 10.32 -18.61
N PRO A 204 15.64 11.39 -18.15
CA PRO A 204 14.18 11.43 -18.03
C PRO A 204 13.50 11.26 -19.39
#